data_AF-A0A6G8JFP9-F1
#
_entry.id   AF-A0A6G8JFP9-F1
#
_cell.length_a   1.000
_cell.length_b   1.000
_cell.length_c   1.000
_cell.angle_alpha   90.00
_cell.angle_beta   90.00
_cell.angle_gamma   90.00
#
_symmetry.space_group_name_H-M   'P 1'
#
loop_
_entity.id
_entity.type
_entity.pdbx_description
1 polymer ?
#
loop_
_entity_poly.entity_id
_entity_poly.type
_entity_poly.pdbx_seq_one_letter_code
_entity_poly.pdbx_strand_id
1 'polypeptide(L)'
;MTVAVGGHTTLGNIRVDEVLHKFKNGVYIAKISLFDAESNQYIAKSNNNGEAMMFPETWTADRVKVEINSAYYNQIEIVNRARKAEGMWMGISQSGVKIEGYTYPKVTAFPSLVQD
;
A
#
# COMPACT_ATOMS: atom_id res chain seq x y z
N MET A 1 12.24 -16.05 9.54
CA MET A 1 11.85 -14.64 9.40
C MET A 1 10.66 -14.56 8.47
N THR A 2 9.48 -14.28 9.00
CA THR A 2 8.26 -14.14 8.20
C THR A 2 8.37 -12.88 7.36
N VAL A 3 8.32 -12.99 6.03
CA VAL A 3 8.24 -11.82 5.16
C VAL A 3 6.82 -11.29 5.21
N ALA A 4 6.61 -10.16 5.86
CA ALA A 4 5.32 -9.49 5.88
C ALA A 4 4.99 -8.94 4.48
N VAL A 5 3.96 -9.49 3.84
CA VAL A 5 3.40 -9.00 2.57
C VAL A 5 2.17 -8.13 2.89
N GLY A 6 2.10 -6.92 2.31
CA GLY A 6 1.09 -5.92 2.65
C GLY A 6 1.55 -4.96 3.76
N GLY A 7 0.59 -4.46 4.54
CA GLY A 7 0.84 -3.49 5.61
C GLY A 7 0.84 -2.03 5.13
N HIS A 8 -0.11 -1.65 4.28
CA HIS A 8 -0.20 -0.30 3.70
C HIS A 8 -1.13 0.65 4.48
N THR A 9 -1.60 0.23 5.67
CA THR A 9 -2.47 1.01 6.56
C THR A 9 -2.14 0.69 8.02
N THR A 10 -2.34 1.62 8.94
CA THR A 10 -2.26 1.37 10.40
C THR A 10 -3.52 0.73 10.99
N LEU A 11 -4.53 0.47 10.15
CA LEU A 11 -5.79 -0.15 10.56
C LEU A 11 -5.58 -1.65 10.78
N GLY A 12 -5.25 -2.04 12.02
CA GLY A 12 -5.05 -3.43 12.41
C GLY A 12 -3.76 -3.63 13.20
N ASN A 13 -2.97 -4.63 12.80
CA ASN A 13 -1.77 -5.07 13.51
C ASN A 13 -0.48 -4.35 13.06
N ILE A 14 -0.60 -3.21 12.38
CA ILE A 14 0.54 -2.46 11.84
C ILE A 14 0.85 -1.28 12.74
N ARG A 15 2.12 -1.12 13.11
CA ARG A 15 2.66 0.08 13.76
C ARG A 15 3.63 0.78 12.83
N VAL A 16 3.53 2.10 12.74
CA VAL A 16 4.56 2.95 12.12
C VAL A 16 5.66 3.20 13.15
N ASP A 17 6.89 2.82 12.82
CA ASP A 17 8.06 3.05 13.67
C ASP A 17 8.74 4.38 13.32
N GLU A 18 8.79 4.73 12.03
CA GLU A 18 9.42 5.96 11.53
C GLU A 18 8.77 6.40 10.22
N VAL A 19 8.40 7.68 10.09
CA VAL A 19 7.95 8.27 8.81
C VAL A 19 9.18 8.84 8.10
N LEU A 20 9.44 8.36 6.89
CA LEU A 20 10.59 8.75 6.08
C LEU A 20 10.26 9.89 5.12
N HIS A 21 9.04 9.89 4.56
CA HIS A 21 8.59 10.90 3.62
C HIS A 21 7.06 10.97 3.58
N LYS A 22 6.48 12.15 3.31
CA LYS A 22 5.03 12.32 3.13
C LYS A 22 4.75 13.18 1.89
N PHE A 23 3.94 12.64 0.99
CA PHE A 23 3.50 13.29 -0.24
C PHE A 23 2.33 14.25 0.04
N LYS A 24 2.07 15.18 -0.88
CA LYS A 24 1.01 16.20 -0.72
C LYS A 24 -0.39 15.61 -0.59
N ASN A 25 -0.64 14.48 -1.25
CA ASN A 25 -1.92 13.76 -1.18
C ASN A 25 -2.06 12.88 0.09
N GLY A 26 -1.09 12.94 1.01
CA GLY A 26 -1.14 12.28 2.31
C GLY A 26 -0.57 10.86 2.33
N VAL A 27 -0.25 10.27 1.17
CA VAL A 27 0.52 9.02 1.09
C VAL A 27 1.88 9.27 1.75
N TYR A 28 2.45 8.26 2.40
CA TYR A 28 3.73 8.41 3.06
C TYR A 28 4.57 7.13 3.01
N ILE A 29 5.89 7.30 3.07
CA ILE A 29 6.86 6.21 3.21
C ILE A 29 7.18 6.08 4.69
N ALA A 30 7.11 4.86 5.23
CA ALA A 30 7.43 4.60 6.62
C ALA A 30 8.14 3.27 6.82
N LYS A 31 8.97 3.19 7.86
CA LYS A 31 9.33 1.91 8.46
C LYS A 31 8.18 1.44 9.35
N ILE A 32 7.83 0.17 9.23
CA ILE A 32 6.71 -0.42 9.96
C ILE A 32 7.08 -1.72 10.66
N SER A 33 6.34 -2.01 11.72
CA SER A 33 6.37 -3.29 12.41
C SER A 33 4.98 -3.92 12.43
N LEU A 34 4.93 -5.25 12.38
CA LEU A 34 3.71 -6.03 12.47
C LEU A 34 3.64 -6.68 13.84
N PHE A 35 2.49 -6.56 14.50
CA PHE A 35 2.24 -7.29 15.74
C PHE A 35 2.14 -8.79 15.43
N ASP A 36 3.02 -9.55 16.07
CA ASP A 36 3.04 -11.00 16.07
C ASP A 36 2.43 -11.50 17.37
N ALA A 37 1.28 -12.17 17.27
CA ALA A 37 0.55 -12.68 18.42
C ALA A 37 1.25 -13.87 19.10
N GLU A 38 2.12 -14.60 18.38
CA GLU A 38 2.85 -15.74 18.93
C GLU A 38 3.94 -15.27 19.91
N SER A 39 4.75 -14.30 19.50
CA SER A 39 5.79 -13.72 20.34
C SER A 39 5.30 -12.57 21.25
N ASN A 40 4.07 -12.07 21.03
CA ASN A 40 3.52 -10.88 21.70
C ASN A 40 4.42 -9.64 21.51
N GLN A 41 5.02 -9.50 20.32
CA GLN A 41 5.96 -8.44 19.98
C GLN A 41 5.65 -7.83 18.63
N TYR A 42 6.13 -6.60 18.43
CA TYR A 42 6.14 -5.97 17.11
C TYR A 42 7.42 -6.35 16.38
N ILE A 43 7.28 -7.02 15.23
CA ILE A 43 8.38 -7.46 14.39
C ILE A 43 8.53 -6.48 13.23
N ALA A 44 9.71 -5.87 13.13
CA ALA A 44 10.03 -4.97 12.03
C ALA A 44 9.90 -5.68 10.68
N LYS A 45 9.25 -5.00 9.73
CA LYS A 45 9.23 -5.43 8.34
C LYS A 45 10.66 -5.47 7.81
N SER A 46 11.03 -6.56 7.15
CA SER A 46 12.41 -6.79 6.70
C SER A 46 12.60 -6.67 5.18
N ASN A 47 11.53 -6.76 4.39
CA ASN A 47 11.59 -6.52 2.94
C ASN A 47 11.65 -5.02 2.63
N ASN A 48 12.24 -4.67 1.48
CA ASN A 48 12.41 -3.28 1.02
C ASN A 48 13.06 -2.37 2.08
N ASN A 49 14.08 -2.87 2.80
CA ASN A 49 14.73 -2.17 3.92
C ASN A 49 13.76 -1.75 5.05
N GLY A 50 12.62 -2.44 5.16
CA GLY A 50 11.55 -2.16 6.11
C GLY A 50 10.60 -1.05 5.68
N GLU A 51 10.80 -0.47 4.50
CA GLU A 51 9.98 0.63 3.98
C GLU A 51 8.68 0.13 3.35
N ALA A 52 7.59 0.82 3.69
CA ALA A 52 6.26 0.60 3.13
C ALA A 52 5.65 1.92 2.65
N MET A 53 4.99 1.86 1.49
CA MET A 53 4.10 2.91 1.01
C MET A 53 2.78 2.81 1.76
N MET A 54 2.40 3.85 2.48
CA MET A 54 1.22 3.86 3.35
C MET A 54 0.13 4.75 2.74
N PHE A 55 -1.11 4.27 2.76
CA PHE A 55 -2.27 5.13 2.52
C PHE A 55 -2.31 6.25 3.57
N PRO A 56 -2.97 7.39 3.28
CA PRO A 56 -3.07 8.48 4.24
C PRO A 56 -3.58 8.02 5.60
N GLU A 57 -2.88 8.42 6.66
CA GLU A 57 -3.18 7.97 8.04
C GLU A 57 -4.58 8.36 8.52
N THR A 58 -5.18 9.36 7.89
CA THR A 58 -6.53 9.86 8.18
C THR A 58 -7.63 9.04 7.51
N TRP A 59 -7.30 8.05 6.68
CA TRP A 59 -8.29 7.24 5.99
C TRP A 59 -8.79 6.10 6.89
N THR A 60 -10.12 6.00 6.97
CA THR A 60 -10.80 4.84 7.56
C THR A 60 -10.74 3.65 6.61
N ALA A 61 -11.02 2.44 7.12
CA ALA A 61 -11.01 1.22 6.30
C ALA A 61 -11.95 1.34 5.11
N ASP A 62 -13.13 1.92 5.31
CA ASP A 62 -14.11 2.10 4.23
C ASP A 62 -13.67 3.16 3.23
N ARG A 63 -13.02 4.24 3.68
CA ARG A 63 -12.41 5.19 2.77
C ARG A 63 -11.33 4.55 1.90
N VAL A 64 -10.44 3.73 2.49
CA VAL A 64 -9.43 2.98 1.72
C VAL A 64 -10.09 2.13 0.62
N LYS A 65 -11.16 1.39 0.94
CA LYS A 65 -11.90 0.58 -0.04
C LYS A 65 -12.51 1.43 -1.16
N VAL A 66 -13.15 2.55 -0.82
CA VAL A 66 -13.77 3.45 -1.80
C VAL A 66 -12.71 4.04 -2.74
N GLU A 67 -11.58 4.48 -2.20
CA GLU A 67 -10.50 5.07 -2.98
C GLU A 67 -9.84 4.04 -3.91
N ILE A 68 -9.57 2.81 -3.41
CA ILE A 68 -9.09 1.69 -4.23
C ILE A 68 -10.07 1.38 -5.36
N ASN A 69 -11.36 1.27 -5.05
CA ASN A 69 -12.38 0.97 -6.05
C ASN A 69 -12.45 2.06 -7.12
N SER A 70 -12.39 3.33 -6.71
CA SER A 70 -12.36 4.44 -7.64
C SER A 70 -11.12 4.44 -8.54
N ALA A 71 -9.93 4.12 -8.00
CA ALA A 71 -8.72 3.99 -8.79
C ALA A 71 -8.79 2.83 -9.78
N TYR A 72 -9.39 1.70 -9.38
CA TYR A 72 -9.58 0.55 -10.24
C TYR A 72 -10.49 0.85 -11.45
N TYR A 73 -11.52 1.67 -11.26
CA TYR A 73 -12.35 2.13 -12.38
C TYR A 73 -11.70 3.27 -13.19
N ASN A 74 -10.85 4.07 -12.56
CA ASN A 74 -10.04 5.13 -13.18
C ASN A 74 -8.63 4.63 -13.54
N GLN A 75 -8.54 3.46 -14.19
CA GLN A 75 -7.26 2.89 -14.57
C GLN A 75 -6.53 3.75 -15.60
N ILE A 76 -5.21 3.82 -15.43
CA ILE A 76 -4.29 4.43 -16.38
C ILE A 76 -3.51 3.33 -17.11
N GLU A 77 -3.02 3.66 -18.30
CA GLU A 77 -2.29 2.68 -19.11
C GLU A 77 -0.96 2.29 -18.45
N ILE A 78 -0.77 0.99 -18.23
CA ILE A 78 0.51 0.44 -17.81
C ILE A 78 1.40 0.28 -19.05
N VAL A 79 2.46 1.08 -19.12
CA VAL A 79 3.47 1.01 -20.20
C VAL A 79 4.23 -0.33 -20.17
N ASN A 80 4.43 -0.90 -18.98
CA ASN A 80 5.07 -2.20 -18.81
C ASN A 80 4.10 -3.35 -19.12
N ARG A 81 4.14 -3.84 -20.36
CA ARG A 81 3.27 -4.94 -20.84
C ARG A 81 3.45 -6.25 -20.07
N ALA A 82 4.64 -6.55 -19.56
CA ALA A 82 4.89 -7.78 -18.79
C ALA A 82 4.10 -7.75 -17.46
N ARG A 83 4.21 -6.65 -16.70
CA ARG A 83 3.44 -6.48 -15.46
C ARG A 83 1.92 -6.53 -15.72
N LYS A 84 1.46 -5.91 -16.80
CA LYS A 84 0.04 -5.97 -17.21
C LYS A 84 -0.41 -7.41 -17.51
N ALA A 85 0.43 -8.19 -18.21
CA ALA A 85 0.14 -9.61 -18.50
C ALA A 85 0.08 -10.48 -17.22
N GLU A 86 0.80 -10.08 -16.16
CA GLU A 86 0.74 -10.71 -14.83
C GLU A 86 -0.49 -10.28 -14.01
N GLY A 87 -1.42 -9.53 -14.60
CA GLY A 87 -2.65 -9.07 -13.94
C GLY A 87 -2.47 -7.79 -13.13
N MET A 88 -1.39 -7.05 -13.32
CA MET A 88 -1.22 -5.74 -12.68
C MET A 88 -2.19 -4.70 -13.27
N TRP A 89 -2.69 -3.81 -12.41
CA TRP A 89 -3.41 -2.60 -12.77
C TRP A 89 -2.82 -1.38 -12.03
N MET A 90 -3.03 -0.19 -12.60
CA MET A 90 -2.67 1.09 -12.02
C MET A 90 -3.80 2.07 -12.24
N GLY A 91 -4.08 2.95 -11.28
CA GLY A 91 -5.13 3.96 -11.43
C GLY A 91 -4.97 5.12 -10.45
N ILE A 92 -5.80 6.14 -10.63
CA ILE A 92 -5.81 7.34 -9.79
C ILE A 92 -7.15 7.41 -9.07
N SER A 93 -7.10 7.42 -7.74
CA SER A 93 -8.30 7.52 -6.90
C SER A 93 -8.98 8.88 -7.05
N GLN A 94 -10.24 9.00 -6.63
CA GLN A 94 -10.95 10.29 -6.66
C GLN A 94 -10.24 11.40 -5.89
N SER A 95 -9.53 11.05 -4.82
CA SER A 95 -8.72 12.01 -4.06
C SER A 95 -7.32 12.27 -4.66
N GLY A 96 -6.98 11.70 -5.82
CA GLY A 96 -5.68 11.89 -6.46
C GLY A 96 -4.55 11.00 -5.90
N VAL A 97 -4.86 9.88 -5.25
CA VAL A 97 -3.84 8.91 -4.85
C VAL A 97 -3.59 7.94 -6.00
N LYS A 98 -2.32 7.80 -6.41
CA LYS A 98 -1.93 6.77 -7.39
C LYS A 98 -1.86 5.41 -6.67
N ILE A 99 -2.62 4.44 -7.18
CA ILE A 99 -2.75 3.11 -6.60
C ILE A 99 -2.34 2.08 -7.65
N GLU A 100 -1.54 1.10 -7.21
CA GLU A 100 -1.21 -0.10 -7.98
C GLU A 100 -1.88 -1.31 -7.34
N GLY A 101 -2.10 -2.34 -8.13
CA GLY A 101 -2.58 -3.61 -7.60
C GLY A 101 -2.42 -4.74 -8.59
N TYR A 102 -2.77 -5.94 -8.14
CA TYR A 102 -2.82 -7.15 -8.95
C TYR A 102 -4.21 -7.75 -8.86
N THR A 103 -4.75 -8.27 -9.96
CA THR A 103 -5.96 -9.11 -9.98
C THR A 103 -5.64 -10.60 -9.94
N TYR A 104 -4.38 -10.97 -10.19
CA TYR A 104 -3.87 -12.34 -10.19
C TYR A 104 -2.38 -12.35 -9.75
N PRO A 105 -1.86 -13.41 -9.09
CA PRO A 105 -2.57 -14.56 -8.53
C PRO A 105 -3.30 -14.25 -7.22
N LYS A 106 -3.03 -13.09 -6.60
CA LYS A 106 -3.72 -12.61 -5.41
C LYS A 106 -4.19 -11.18 -5.64
N VAL A 107 -5.45 -10.92 -5.32
CA VAL A 107 -6.01 -9.57 -5.40
C VAL A 107 -5.35 -8.69 -4.34
N THR A 108 -4.69 -7.62 -4.79
CA THR A 108 -3.99 -6.67 -3.93
C THR A 108 -4.17 -5.25 -4.44
N ALA A 109 -4.02 -4.28 -3.55
CA ALA A 109 -3.99 -2.86 -3.87
C ALA A 109 -3.14 -2.11 -2.84
N PHE A 110 -2.29 -1.20 -3.31
CA PHE A 110 -1.36 -0.44 -2.47
C PHE A 110 -1.01 0.91 -3.13
N PRO A 111 -0.60 1.94 -2.36
CA PRO A 111 -0.18 3.20 -2.95
C PRO A 111 1.07 2.98 -3.83
N SER A 112 1.07 3.57 -5.02
CA SER A 112 2.24 3.56 -5.91
C SER A 112 3.42 4.29 -5.27
N LEU A 113 4.64 3.84 -5.57
CA LEU A 113 5.87 4.57 -5.24
C LEU A 113 5.93 5.95 -5.93
N VAL A 114 5.24 6.10 -7.06
CA VAL A 114 5.12 7.37 -7.77
C VAL A 114 3.83 8.05 -7.32
N GLN A 115 3.96 9.16 -6.62
CA GLN A 115 2.86 10.09 -6.29
C GLN A 115 3.18 11.47 -6.91
N ASP A 116 2.15 12.32 -7.07
CA ASP A 116 2.29 13.72 -7.53
C ASP A 116 2.51 14.71 -6.36
#